data_AF-A0A355I6B1-F1
#
_entry.id   AF-A0A355I6B1-F1
#
_cell.length_a   1.000
_cell.length_b   1.000
_cell.length_c   1.000
_cell.angle_alpha   90.00
_cell.angle_beta   90.00
_cell.angle_gamma   90.00
#
_symmetry.space_group_name_H-M   'P 1'
#
loop_
_entity.id
_entity.type
_entity.pdbx_description
1 polymer ?
#
loop_
_entity_poly.entity_id
_entity_poly.type
_entity_poly.pdbx_seq_one_letter_code
_entity_poly.pdbx_strand_id
1 'polypeptide(L)'
;MFIELFNPVNESVWEHLKFMFFPFLIWWIVMYLIKNKKCTIPLNTWIVSAAFSLVAAPMTVALSFYSYTGAFGIHSLLMDIFLVPLSYFIALCMASHFLEYSRSNKWVAMISVAGIAAILAVFIVFTLNPPHLPVFYDAVTQTYGI
;
A
#
# COMPACT_ATOMS: atom_id res chain seq x y z
N MET A 1 -20.30 1.38 -10.33
CA MET A 1 -19.34 0.34 -10.79
C MET A 1 -17.87 0.81 -10.88
N PHE A 2 -17.45 1.74 -11.76
CA PHE A 2 -16.02 2.11 -11.81
C PHE A 2 -15.53 3.02 -10.65
N ILE A 3 -16.43 3.84 -10.09
CA ILE A 3 -16.11 4.75 -8.98
C ILE A 3 -15.88 3.97 -7.67
N GLU A 4 -16.57 2.83 -7.49
CA GLU A 4 -16.43 1.89 -6.36
C GLU A 4 -15.05 1.20 -6.30
N LEU A 5 -14.31 1.17 -7.41
CA LEU A 5 -12.97 0.57 -7.40
C LEU A 5 -11.94 1.49 -6.71
N PHE A 6 -12.19 2.80 -6.72
CA PHE A 6 -11.27 3.82 -6.22
C PHE A 6 -11.78 4.56 -4.98
N ASN A 7 -13.07 4.48 -4.67
CA ASN A 7 -13.66 5.06 -3.46
C ASN A 7 -13.99 3.92 -2.47
N PRO A 8 -13.74 4.08 -1.16
CA PRO A 8 -14.21 3.12 -0.17
C PRO A 8 -15.72 2.93 -0.32
N VAL A 9 -16.12 1.70 -0.63
CA VAL A 9 -17.54 1.29 -0.73
C VAL A 9 -18.08 0.89 0.64
N ASN A 10 -17.17 0.48 1.52
CA ASN A 10 -17.43 0.07 2.89
C ASN A 10 -16.33 0.61 3.81
N GLU A 11 -16.53 0.51 5.12
CA GLU A 11 -15.55 0.93 6.15
C GLU A 11 -14.55 -0.18 6.51
N SER A 12 -14.40 -1.20 5.66
CA SER A 12 -13.47 -2.31 5.93
C SER A 12 -12.03 -1.85 5.87
N VAL A 13 -11.17 -2.55 6.62
CA VAL A 13 -9.71 -2.33 6.60
C VAL A 13 -9.15 -2.56 5.18
N TRP A 14 -9.74 -3.49 4.43
CA TRP A 14 -9.37 -3.77 3.05
C TRP A 14 -9.49 -2.55 2.13
N GLU A 15 -10.63 -1.86 2.18
CA GLU A 15 -10.89 -0.67 1.37
C GLU A 15 -9.93 0.48 1.73
N HIS A 16 -9.60 0.62 3.02
CA HIS A 16 -8.58 1.57 3.49
C HIS A 16 -7.18 1.26 2.92
N LEU A 17 -6.76 -0.02 2.94
CA LEU A 17 -5.47 -0.44 2.38
C LEU A 17 -5.42 -0.24 0.85
N LYS A 18 -6.53 -0.49 0.16
CA LYS A 18 -6.68 -0.26 -1.28
C LYS A 18 -6.55 1.23 -1.61
N PHE A 19 -7.31 2.07 -0.90
CA PHE A 19 -7.26 3.52 -1.04
C PHE A 19 -5.88 4.09 -0.71
N MET A 20 -5.14 3.47 0.20
CA MET A 20 -3.76 3.85 0.51
C MET A 20 -2.77 3.42 -0.59
N PHE A 21 -2.95 2.24 -1.19
CA PHE A 21 -2.01 1.69 -2.18
C PHE A 21 -2.00 2.47 -3.51
N PHE A 22 -3.18 2.79 -4.06
CA PHE A 22 -3.28 3.40 -5.39
C PHE A 22 -2.63 4.80 -5.50
N PRO A 23 -2.91 5.77 -4.60
CA PRO A 23 -2.26 7.08 -4.61
C PRO A 23 -0.75 6.97 -4.45
N PHE A 24 -0.28 6.01 -3.64
CA PHE A 24 1.15 5.82 -3.42
C PHE A 24 1.85 5.23 -4.65
N LEU A 25 1.20 4.30 -5.36
CA LEU A 25 1.69 3.81 -6.65
C LEU A 25 1.78 4.95 -7.69
N ILE A 26 0.72 5.77 -7.79
CA ILE A 26 0.69 6.93 -8.69
C ILE A 26 1.81 7.91 -8.33
N TRP A 27 2.02 8.20 -7.04
CA TRP A 27 3.10 9.05 -6.57
C TRP A 27 4.46 8.56 -7.07
N TRP A 28 4.77 7.27 -6.95
CA TRP A 28 6.03 6.70 -7.46
C TRP A 28 6.19 6.83 -8.98
N ILE A 29 5.10 6.67 -9.74
CA ILE A 29 5.10 6.85 -11.20
C ILE A 29 5.32 8.32 -11.57
N VAL A 30 4.58 9.23 -10.95
CA VAL A 30 4.67 10.68 -11.19
C VAL A 30 6.06 11.19 -10.82
N MET A 31 6.57 10.79 -9.66
CA MET A 31 7.92 11.15 -9.24
C MET A 31 8.99 10.63 -10.19
N TYR A 32 8.82 9.43 -10.76
CA TYR A 32 9.72 8.92 -11.79
C TYR A 32 9.74 9.81 -13.04
N LEU A 33 8.55 10.24 -13.52
CA LEU A 33 8.41 11.11 -14.68
C LEU A 33 8.97 12.52 -14.43
N ILE A 34 8.77 13.07 -13.24
CA ILE A 34 9.23 14.42 -12.85
C ILE A 34 10.75 14.47 -12.64
N LYS A 35 11.39 13.34 -12.28
CA LYS A 35 12.83 13.22 -11.96
C LYS A 35 13.75 13.35 -13.19
N ASN A 36 13.36 14.22 -14.11
CA ASN A 36 13.99 14.55 -15.38
C ASN A 36 15.50 14.81 -15.20
N LYS A 37 16.30 13.95 -15.84
CA LYS A 37 17.71 14.07 -16.26
C LYS A 37 18.83 14.37 -15.23
N LYS A 38 18.56 14.79 -13.99
CA LYS A 38 19.62 15.13 -13.01
C LYS A 38 19.98 14.02 -12.02
N CYS A 39 19.13 13.02 -11.82
CA CYS A 39 19.40 11.93 -10.89
C CYS A 39 19.92 10.70 -11.63
N THR A 40 21.15 10.27 -11.32
CA THR A 40 21.82 9.06 -11.83
C THR A 40 21.33 7.78 -11.14
N ILE A 41 20.09 7.75 -10.66
CA ILE A 41 19.54 6.55 -10.02
C ILE A 41 19.03 5.61 -11.11
N PRO A 42 19.52 4.36 -11.18
CA PRO A 42 19.08 3.41 -12.19
C PRO A 42 17.60 3.04 -12.00
N LEU A 43 16.88 2.87 -13.11
CA LEU A 43 15.47 2.46 -13.14
C LEU A 43 15.22 1.21 -12.28
N ASN A 44 16.14 0.26 -12.29
CA ASN A 44 16.04 -0.98 -11.52
C ASN A 44 15.92 -0.71 -10.02
N THR A 45 16.80 0.14 -9.48
CA THR A 45 16.77 0.49 -8.04
C THR A 45 15.51 1.28 -7.72
N TRP A 46 15.06 2.15 -8.62
CA TRP A 46 13.80 2.89 -8.44
C TRP A 46 12.58 1.97 -8.31
N ILE A 47 12.43 1.01 -9.24
CA ILE A 47 11.33 0.03 -9.22
C ILE A 47 11.35 -0.81 -7.95
N VAL A 48 12.54 -1.22 -7.51
CA VAL A 48 12.70 -2.09 -6.35
C VAL A 48 12.37 -1.34 -5.06
N SER A 49 12.86 -0.10 -4.92
CA SER A 49 12.48 0.77 -3.79
C SER A 49 10.98 1.07 -3.77
N ALA A 50 10.37 1.32 -4.93
CA ALA A 50 8.94 1.51 -5.04
C ALA A 50 8.18 0.27 -4.57
N ALA A 51 8.54 -0.93 -5.06
CA ALA A 51 7.92 -2.19 -4.67
C ALA A 51 8.04 -2.45 -3.16
N PHE A 52 9.23 -2.24 -2.57
CA PHE A 52 9.42 -2.39 -1.13
C PHE A 52 8.53 -1.43 -0.34
N SER A 53 8.45 -0.17 -0.74
CA SER A 53 7.61 0.82 -0.06
C SER A 53 6.11 0.50 -0.18
N LEU A 54 5.67 0.01 -1.34
CA LEU A 54 4.29 -0.37 -1.62
C LEU A 54 3.84 -1.59 -0.81
N VAL A 55 4.77 -2.43 -0.36
CA VAL A 55 4.50 -3.53 0.57
C VAL A 55 4.63 -3.06 2.02
N ALA A 56 5.66 -2.30 2.33
CA ALA A 56 5.94 -1.85 3.69
C ALA A 56 4.84 -0.94 4.25
N ALA A 57 4.28 -0.02 3.45
CA ALA A 57 3.28 0.92 3.94
C ALA A 57 1.97 0.20 4.36
N PRO A 58 1.34 -0.64 3.52
CA PRO A 58 0.16 -1.42 3.92
C PRO A 58 0.42 -2.35 5.11
N MET A 59 1.59 -3.02 5.15
CA MET A 59 1.94 -3.88 6.28
C MET A 59 2.08 -3.09 7.59
N THR A 60 2.69 -1.90 7.53
CA THR A 60 2.87 -1.04 8.71
C THR A 60 1.52 -0.55 9.23
N VAL A 61 0.61 -0.13 8.35
CA VAL A 61 -0.76 0.25 8.75
C VAL A 61 -1.50 -0.92 9.36
N ALA A 62 -1.53 -2.07 8.69
CA ALA A 62 -2.24 -3.25 9.18
C ALA A 62 -1.70 -3.69 10.56
N LEU A 63 -0.38 -3.79 10.71
CA LEU A 63 0.24 -4.16 11.98
C LEU A 63 -0.09 -3.15 13.08
N SER A 64 0.00 -1.85 12.78
CA SER A 64 -0.24 -0.81 13.78
C SER A 64 -1.72 -0.73 14.17
N PHE A 65 -2.63 -0.86 13.20
CA PHE A 65 -4.07 -0.92 13.42
C PHE A 65 -4.44 -2.10 14.32
N TYR A 66 -4.05 -3.32 13.95
CA TYR A 66 -4.37 -4.50 14.76
C TYR A 66 -3.67 -4.50 16.12
N SER A 67 -2.47 -3.92 16.23
CA SER A 67 -1.78 -3.79 17.51
C SER A 67 -2.50 -2.82 18.44
N TYR A 68 -2.91 -1.65 17.95
CA TYR A 68 -3.62 -0.65 18.73
C TYR A 68 -5.03 -1.14 19.12
N THR A 69 -5.80 -1.65 18.15
CA THR A 69 -7.14 -2.19 18.41
C THR A 69 -7.09 -3.40 19.33
N GLY A 70 -6.12 -4.29 19.15
CA GLY A 70 -5.95 -5.47 20.01
C GLY A 70 -5.46 -5.14 21.42
N ALA A 71 -4.57 -4.17 21.58
CA ALA A 71 -4.00 -3.80 22.88
C ALA A 71 -4.94 -2.91 23.71
N PHE A 72 -5.62 -1.96 23.07
CA PHE A 72 -6.44 -0.97 23.77
C PHE A 72 -7.94 -1.26 23.67
N GLY A 73 -8.39 -2.09 22.71
CA GLY A 73 -9.81 -2.38 22.51
C GLY A 73 -10.62 -1.15 22.04
N ILE A 74 -9.95 -0.09 21.61
CA ILE A 74 -10.57 1.16 21.18
C ILE A 74 -10.43 1.24 19.66
N HIS A 75 -11.50 1.66 18.99
CA HIS A 75 -11.47 2.11 17.61
C HIS A 75 -11.54 3.63 17.60
N SER A 76 -10.52 4.30 17.09
CA SER A 76 -10.48 5.75 16.99
C SER A 76 -10.10 6.18 15.59
N LEU A 77 -11.06 6.80 14.90
CA LEU A 77 -10.86 7.39 13.58
C LEU A 77 -9.68 8.36 13.52
N LEU A 78 -9.42 9.10 14.61
CA LEU A 78 -8.26 9.99 14.68
C LEU A 78 -6.96 9.20 14.59
N MET A 79 -6.85 8.10 15.33
CA MET A 79 -5.69 7.22 15.30
C MET A 79 -5.47 6.68 13.88
N ASP A 80 -6.54 6.21 13.23
CA ASP A 80 -6.49 5.63 11.88
C ASP A 80 -6.00 6.66 10.84
N ILE A 81 -6.48 7.91 10.93
CA ILE A 81 -6.01 9.03 10.10
C ILE A 81 -4.53 9.32 10.34
N PHE A 82 -4.03 9.19 11.59
CA PHE A 82 -2.62 9.40 11.91
C PHE A 82 -1.71 8.23 11.48
N LEU A 83 -2.21 6.98 11.50
CA LEU A 83 -1.45 5.80 11.08
C LEU A 83 -1.04 5.88 9.59
N VAL A 84 -1.92 6.38 8.73
CA VAL A 84 -1.68 6.45 7.27
C VAL A 84 -0.46 7.32 6.90
N PRO A 85 -0.33 8.60 7.29
CA PRO A 85 0.84 9.40 6.97
C PRO A 85 2.10 8.88 7.67
N LEU A 86 1.98 8.35 8.90
CA LEU A 86 3.12 7.77 9.62
C LEU A 86 3.70 6.54 8.89
N SER A 87 2.83 5.65 8.44
CA SER A 87 3.24 4.46 7.68
C SER A 87 3.85 4.82 6.31
N TYR A 88 3.32 5.82 5.61
CA TYR A 88 3.96 6.34 4.39
C TYR A 88 5.34 6.91 4.68
N PHE A 89 5.50 7.67 5.78
CA PHE A 89 6.79 8.20 6.17
C PHE A 89 7.81 7.09 6.42
N ILE A 90 7.43 6.06 7.18
CA ILE A 90 8.29 4.89 7.45
C ILE A 90 8.65 4.17 6.14
N ALA A 91 7.67 3.92 5.28
CA ALA A 91 7.88 3.24 4.00
C ALA A 91 8.79 4.05 3.06
N LEU A 92 8.66 5.38 3.02
CA LEU A 92 9.52 6.27 2.25
C LEU A 92 10.95 6.34 2.80
N CYS A 93 11.13 6.33 4.14
CA CYS A 93 12.44 6.24 4.77
C CYS A 93 13.14 4.92 4.44
N MET A 94 12.40 3.80 4.43
CA MET A 94 12.95 2.52 3.96
C MET A 94 13.30 2.59 2.48
N ALA A 95 12.43 3.17 1.66
CA ALA A 95 12.66 3.31 0.22
C ALA A 95 13.88 4.16 -0.11
N SER A 96 14.09 5.28 0.60
CA SER A 96 15.24 6.16 0.40
C SER A 96 16.55 5.46 0.76
N HIS A 97 16.57 4.70 1.86
CA HIS A 97 17.71 3.86 2.21
C HIS A 97 18.02 2.84 1.10
N PHE A 98 17.00 2.17 0.54
CA PHE A 98 17.21 1.28 -0.60
C PHE A 98 17.67 2.02 -1.87
N LEU A 99 17.19 3.25 -2.12
CA LEU A 99 17.61 4.04 -3.27
C LEU A 99 19.09 4.44 -3.21
N GLU A 100 19.61 4.69 -2.02
CA GLU A 100 20.98 5.16 -1.80
C GLU A 100 21.99 4.00 -1.74
N TYR A 101 21.63 2.89 -1.08
CA TYR A 101 22.57 1.80 -0.81
C TYR A 101 22.40 0.58 -1.72
N SER A 102 21.29 0.43 -2.45
CA SER A 102 21.04 -0.76 -3.28
C SER A 102 21.41 -0.56 -4.74
N ARG A 103 22.34 -1.37 -5.24
CA ARG A 103 22.55 -1.58 -6.68
C ARG A 103 21.74 -2.78 -7.14
N SER A 104 20.51 -2.52 -7.59
CA SER A 104 19.62 -3.61 -7.96
C SER A 104 19.84 -4.11 -9.39
N ASN A 105 19.88 -5.44 -9.53
CA ASN A 105 20.01 -6.10 -10.82
C ASN A 105 18.66 -6.13 -11.57
N LYS A 106 18.70 -6.29 -12.90
CA LYS A 106 17.52 -6.37 -13.76
C LYS A 106 16.55 -7.48 -13.32
N TRP A 107 17.09 -8.62 -12.88
CA TRP A 107 16.31 -9.74 -12.35
C TRP A 107 15.47 -9.34 -11.13
N VAL A 108 16.07 -8.63 -10.18
CA VAL A 108 15.37 -8.18 -8.97
C VAL A 108 14.29 -7.16 -9.32
N ALA A 109 14.58 -6.24 -10.24
CA ALA A 109 13.58 -5.30 -10.73
C ALA A 109 12.39 -6.00 -11.40
N MET A 110 12.63 -7.03 -12.21
CA MET A 110 11.57 -7.82 -12.83
C MET A 110 10.70 -8.56 -11.80
N ILE A 111 11.32 -9.13 -10.76
CA ILE A 111 10.59 -9.75 -9.64
C ILE A 111 9.76 -8.68 -8.90
N SER A 112 10.30 -7.48 -8.69
CA SER A 112 9.57 -6.36 -8.07
C SER A 112 8.36 -5.93 -8.90
N VAL A 113 8.48 -5.83 -10.23
CA VAL A 113 7.33 -5.55 -11.11
C VAL A 113 6.30 -6.66 -11.01
N ALA A 114 6.72 -7.93 -11.05
CA ALA A 114 5.81 -9.06 -10.89
C ALA A 114 5.10 -9.04 -9.53
N GLY A 115 5.80 -8.65 -8.46
CA GLY A 115 5.23 -8.46 -7.12
C GLY A 115 4.18 -7.35 -7.08
N ILE A 116 4.46 -6.18 -7.65
CA ILE A 116 3.48 -5.08 -7.73
C ILE A 116 2.26 -5.52 -8.54
N ALA A 117 2.45 -6.20 -9.68
CA ALA A 117 1.37 -6.72 -10.50
C ALA A 117 0.54 -7.78 -9.77
N ALA A 118 1.18 -8.66 -9.01
CA ALA A 118 0.50 -9.64 -8.17
C ALA A 118 -0.34 -8.97 -7.07
N ILE A 119 0.19 -7.94 -6.41
CA ILE A 119 -0.55 -7.17 -5.40
C ILE A 119 -1.77 -6.49 -6.02
N LEU A 120 -1.61 -5.89 -7.21
CA LEU A 120 -2.74 -5.31 -7.95
C LEU A 120 -3.80 -6.37 -8.31
N ALA A 121 -3.38 -7.54 -8.77
CA ALA A 121 -4.30 -8.64 -9.07
C ALA A 121 -5.04 -9.09 -7.81
N VAL A 122 -4.34 -9.20 -6.67
CA VAL A 122 -4.95 -9.53 -5.37
C VAL A 122 -5.96 -8.46 -4.96
N PHE A 123 -5.64 -7.17 -5.12
CA PHE A 123 -6.59 -6.09 -4.87
C PHE A 123 -7.87 -6.23 -5.70
N ILE A 124 -7.75 -6.55 -6.99
CA ILE A 124 -8.92 -6.73 -7.87
C ILE A 124 -9.71 -7.99 -7.49
N VAL A 125 -9.05 -9.14 -7.37
CA VAL A 125 -9.71 -10.43 -7.12
C VAL A 125 -10.44 -10.44 -5.78
N PHE A 126 -9.81 -9.94 -4.72
CA PHE A 126 -10.42 -9.91 -3.39
C PHE A 126 -11.43 -8.76 -3.21
N THR A 127 -11.41 -7.74 -4.06
CA THR A 127 -12.52 -6.77 -4.11
C THR A 127 -13.76 -7.39 -4.74
N LEU A 128 -13.61 -8.27 -5.74
CA LEU A 128 -14.74 -8.94 -6.39
C LEU A 128 -15.26 -10.13 -5.57
N ASN A 129 -14.38 -10.87 -4.93
CA ASN A 129 -14.70 -12.04 -4.10
C ASN A 129 -13.95 -11.93 -2.75
N PRO A 130 -14.47 -11.14 -1.79
CA PRO A 130 -13.82 -10.99 -0.50
C PRO A 130 -13.85 -12.30 0.27
N PRO A 131 -12.70 -12.80 0.76
CA PRO A 131 -12.70 -13.93 1.67
C PRO A 131 -13.32 -13.52 3.02
N HIS A 132 -13.91 -14.49 3.73
CA HIS A 132 -14.44 -14.29 5.08
C HIS A 132 -13.28 -14.14 6.10
N LEU A 133 -12.58 -13.01 6.04
CA LEU A 133 -11.51 -12.63 6.96
C LEU A 133 -11.85 -11.28 7.59
N PRO A 134 -11.39 -10.99 8.84
CA PRO A 134 -11.70 -9.75 9.54
C PRO A 134 -11.32 -8.48 8.77
N VAL A 135 -10.31 -8.56 7.90
CA VAL A 135 -9.85 -7.44 7.06
C VAL A 135 -10.93 -6.96 6.08
N PHE A 136 -11.82 -7.86 5.64
CA PHE A 136 -12.90 -7.58 4.67
C PHE A 136 -14.25 -7.34 5.33
N TYR A 137 -14.33 -7.49 6.64
CA TYR A 137 -15.56 -7.31 7.38
C TYR A 137 -15.84 -5.83 7.58
N ASP A 138 -17.03 -5.39 7.19
CA ASP A 138 -17.53 -4.07 7.52
C ASP A 138 -18.35 -4.12 8.82
N ALA A 139 -17.87 -3.42 9.84
CA ALA A 139 -18.54 -3.34 11.14
C ALA A 139 -19.85 -2.54 11.10
N VAL A 140 -20.03 -1.65 10.12
CA VAL A 140 -21.20 -0.77 9.99
C VAL A 140 -22.35 -1.48 9.29
N THR A 141 -22.05 -2.19 8.20
CA THR A 141 -23.06 -2.92 7.40
C THR A 141 -23.21 -4.39 7.79
N GLN A 142 -22.30 -4.92 8.63
CA GLN A 142 -22.19 -6.34 9.00
C GLN A 142 -22.07 -7.30 7.80
N THR A 143 -21.59 -6.79 6.66
CA THR A 143 -21.41 -7.56 5.43
C THR A 143 -19.94 -7.68 5.05
N TYR A 144 -19.64 -8.68 4.22
CA TYR A 144 -18.33 -8.83 3.59
C TYR A 144 -18.43 -8.35 2.15
N GLY A 145 -17.68 -7.30 1.80
CA GLY A 145 -17.63 -6.78 0.42
C GLY A 145 -18.61 -5.67 0.09
N ILE A 146 -19.08 -5.71 -1.16
CA ILE A 146 -20.14 -4.86 -1.74
C ILE A 146 -21.47 -5.59 -1.60
#